data_AF-A0A8T3YLZ6-F1
#
_entry.id   AF-A0A8T3YLZ6-F1
#
_cell.length_a   1.000
_cell.length_b   1.000
_cell.length_c   1.000
_cell.angle_alpha   90.00
_cell.angle_beta   90.00
_cell.angle_gamma   90.00
#
_symmetry.space_group_name_H-M   'P 1'
#
loop_
_entity.id
_entity.type
_entity.pdbx_description
1 polymer ?
#
loop_
_entity_poly.entity_id
_entity_poly.type
_entity_poly.pdbx_seq_one_letter_code
_entity_poly.pdbx_strand_id
1 'polypeptide(L)'
;MKWYRVDKHNIVKKLNPQEILTPEDIKALVTAAGSVRNKAIVFTLWESGCRISELLNARIGDLKFSEKVVSFFAELVASVAKELK
;
A
#
# COMPACT_ATOMS: atom_id res chain seq x y z
N MET A 1 33.24 -21.58 7.76
CA MET A 1 32.13 -20.70 7.33
C MET A 1 30.83 -21.46 7.56
N LYS A 2 30.04 -21.08 8.56
CA LYS A 2 28.86 -21.85 8.99
C LYS A 2 27.62 -21.19 8.41
N TRP A 3 27.01 -21.84 7.42
CA TRP A 3 25.75 -21.42 6.83
C TRP A 3 24.64 -21.74 7.83
N TYR A 4 23.97 -20.73 8.35
CA TYR A 4 22.75 -20.93 9.13
C TYR A 4 21.63 -21.34 8.16
N ARG A 5 20.96 -22.46 8.43
CA ARG A 5 19.70 -22.78 7.76
C ARG A 5 18.68 -21.76 8.27
N VAL A 6 18.10 -20.98 7.37
CA VAL A 6 16.94 -20.16 7.71
C VAL A 6 15.76 -21.12 7.83
N ASP A 7 15.32 -21.36 9.07
CA ASP A 7 14.11 -22.13 9.31
C ASP A 7 12.93 -21.43 8.62
N LYS A 8 12.16 -22.16 7.82
CA LYS A 8 11.00 -21.64 7.10
C LYS A 8 9.85 -21.37 8.07
N HIS A 9 9.96 -20.33 8.88
CA HIS A 9 8.83 -19.80 9.64
C HIS A 9 8.12 -18.78 8.78
N ASN A 10 7.32 -19.25 7.83
CA ASN A 10 6.29 -18.40 7.24
C ASN A 10 5.08 -19.24 6.83
N ILE A 11 4.31 -19.63 7.84
CA ILE A 11 2.93 -20.05 7.64
C ILE A 11 2.19 -18.78 7.22
N VAL A 12 2.18 -18.49 5.91
CA VAL A 12 1.29 -17.46 5.37
C VAL A 12 -0.13 -17.92 5.70
N LYS A 13 -0.70 -17.33 6.74
CA LYS A 13 -2.08 -17.56 7.14
C LYS A 13 -2.93 -17.20 5.92
N LYS A 14 -3.52 -18.19 5.25
CA LYS A 14 -4.43 -17.94 4.13
C LYS A 14 -5.56 -17.09 4.68
N LEU A 15 -5.74 -15.88 4.12
CA LEU A 15 -6.84 -15.01 4.49
C LEU A 15 -8.15 -15.74 4.16
N ASN A 16 -9.03 -15.88 5.14
CA ASN A 16 -10.34 -16.43 4.86
C ASN A 16 -11.19 -15.37 4.14
N PRO A 17 -12.05 -15.73 3.18
CA PRO A 17 -12.91 -14.77 2.50
C PRO A 17 -13.81 -13.96 3.46
N GLN A 18 -14.17 -14.53 4.62
CA GLN A 18 -14.95 -13.80 5.64
C GLN A 18 -14.14 -12.71 6.38
N GLU A 19 -12.82 -12.73 6.28
CA GLU A 19 -11.93 -11.72 6.90
C GLU A 19 -11.66 -10.55 5.94
N ILE A 20 -12.22 -10.58 4.72
CA ILE A 20 -12.12 -9.47 3.77
C ILE A 20 -13.00 -8.32 4.27
N LEU A 21 -12.39 -7.14 4.40
CA LEU A 21 -13.07 -5.93 4.85
C LEU A 21 -14.19 -5.56 3.89
N THR A 22 -15.35 -5.23 4.45
CA THR A 22 -16.48 -4.65 3.72
C THR A 22 -16.37 -3.12 3.66
N PRO A 23 -17.06 -2.45 2.72
CA PRO A 23 -17.10 -0.98 2.70
C PRO A 23 -17.59 -0.36 4.02
N GLU A 24 -18.48 -1.06 4.74
CA GLU A 24 -18.99 -0.67 6.05
C GLU A 24 -17.88 -0.70 7.10
N ASP A 25 -17.03 -1.73 7.09
CA ASP A 25 -15.88 -1.84 7.99
C ASP A 25 -14.87 -0.71 7.77
N ILE A 26 -14.63 -0.33 6.50
CA ILE A 26 -13.74 0.78 6.17
C ILE A 26 -14.31 2.11 6.68
N LYS A 27 -15.61 2.35 6.53
CA LYS A 27 -16.27 3.55 7.09
C LYS A 27 -16.14 3.59 8.61
N ALA A 28 -16.28 2.45 9.29
CA ALA A 28 -16.09 2.37 10.73
C ALA A 28 -14.64 2.68 11.14
N LEU A 29 -13.65 2.14 10.42
CA LEU A 29 -12.22 2.40 10.63
C LEU A 29 -11.87 3.88 10.44
N VAL A 30 -12.37 4.49 9.38
CA VAL A 30 -12.17 5.93 9.11
C VAL A 30 -12.83 6.79 10.19
N THR A 31 -14.03 6.41 10.65
CA THR A 31 -14.72 7.15 11.71
C THR A 31 -13.98 7.07 13.03
N ALA A 32 -13.40 5.92 13.35
CA ALA A 32 -12.58 5.71 14.53
C ALA A 32 -11.18 6.37 14.45
N ALA A 33 -10.67 6.65 13.25
CA ALA A 33 -9.37 7.27 13.08
C ALA A 33 -9.36 8.72 13.61
N GLY A 34 -8.53 9.01 14.60
CA GLY A 34 -8.50 10.31 15.29
C GLY A 34 -7.91 11.48 14.52
N SER A 35 -7.24 11.26 13.38
CA SER A 35 -6.61 12.32 12.59
C SER A 35 -7.02 12.27 11.12
N VAL A 36 -7.11 13.44 10.48
CA VAL A 36 -7.40 13.57 9.04
C VAL A 36 -6.37 12.80 8.20
N ARG A 37 -5.10 12.80 8.62
CA ARG A 37 -4.04 12.02 7.97
C ARG A 37 -4.34 10.52 8.01
N ASN A 38 -4.69 9.98 9.17
CA ASN A 38 -4.96 8.54 9.29
C ASN A 38 -6.20 8.15 8.49
N LYS A 39 -7.23 9.01 8.47
CA LYS A 39 -8.41 8.84 7.59
C LYS A 39 -8.02 8.77 6.12
N ALA A 40 -7.18 9.71 5.67
CA ALA A 40 -6.70 9.74 4.29
C ALA A 40 -5.89 8.47 3.94
N ILE A 41 -4.98 8.03 4.82
CA ILE A 41 -4.21 6.79 4.61
C ILE A 41 -5.13 5.57 4.42
N VAL A 42 -6.12 5.41 5.29
CA VAL A 42 -7.07 4.28 5.21
C VAL A 42 -7.83 4.31 3.87
N PHE A 43 -8.34 5.47 3.47
CA PHE A 43 -9.04 5.60 2.19
C PHE A 43 -8.13 5.36 0.99
N THR A 44 -6.91 5.92 1.00
CA THR A 44 -5.97 5.74 -0.10
C THR A 44 -5.59 4.27 -0.28
N LEU A 45 -5.32 3.54 0.81
CA LEU A 45 -5.01 2.11 0.75
C LEU A 45 -6.20 1.28 0.23
N TRP A 46 -7.42 1.63 0.64
CA TRP A 46 -8.63 0.97 0.20
C TRP A 46 -8.89 1.15 -1.30
N GLU A 47 -8.75 2.38 -1.81
CA GLU A 47 -9.02 2.71 -3.20
C GLU A 47 -7.91 2.22 -4.15
N SER A 48 -6.64 2.37 -3.77
CA SER A 48 -5.52 2.07 -4.66
C SER A 48 -4.98 0.65 -4.52
N GLY A 49 -5.28 -0.04 -3.41
CA GLY A 49 -4.75 -1.38 -3.13
C GLY A 49 -3.22 -1.45 -3.08
N CYS A 50 -2.54 -0.32 -2.87
CA CYS A 50 -1.07 -0.27 -2.85
C CYS A 50 -0.55 -0.85 -1.53
N ARG A 51 0.72 -1.29 -1.53
CA ARG A 51 1.33 -1.74 -0.27
C ARG A 51 1.53 -0.55 0.65
N ILE A 52 1.37 -0.77 1.95
CA ILE A 52 1.61 0.28 2.96
C ILE A 52 3.01 0.92 2.82
N SER A 53 4.03 0.12 2.46
CA SER A 53 5.39 0.61 2.24
C SER A 53 5.51 1.52 1.03
N GLU A 54 4.70 1.33 -0.01
CA GLU A 54 4.70 2.18 -1.20
C GLU A 54 4.08 3.55 -0.87
N LEU A 55 2.98 3.55 -0.11
CA LEU A 55 2.32 4.78 0.33
C LEU A 55 3.19 5.59 1.31
N LEU A 56 3.83 4.92 2.26
CA LEU A 56 4.67 5.60 3.28
C LEU A 56 5.94 6.24 2.69
N ASN A 57 6.45 5.69 1.59
CA ASN A 57 7.64 6.22 0.91
C ASN A 57 7.32 7.20 -0.22
N ALA A 58 6.04 7.36 -0.59
CA ALA A 58 5.62 8.29 -1.63
C ALA A 58 5.87 9.75 -1.19
N ARG A 59 6.52 10.53 -2.04
CA ARG A 59 6.70 11.98 -1.83
C ARG A 59 5.69 12.75 -2.67
N ILE A 60 5.40 13.99 -2.27
CA ILE A 60 4.47 14.88 -2.99
C ILE A 60 4.87 15.03 -4.47
N GLY A 61 6.17 15.04 -4.78
CA GLY A 61 6.69 15.13 -6.15
C GLY A 61 6.44 13.88 -7.01
N ASP A 62 6.15 12.74 -6.40
CA ASP A 62 5.90 11.46 -7.08
C ASP A 62 4.42 11.27 -7.44
N LEU A 63 3.55 12.20 -7.02
CA LEU A 63 2.13 12.15 -7.29
C LEU A 63 1.80 12.96 -8.54
N LYS A 64 1.15 12.33 -9.53
CA LYS A 64 0.44 13.06 -10.59
C LYS A 64 -1.05 13.04 -10.33
N PHE A 65 -1.59 14.24 -10.16
CA PHE A 65 -3.01 14.47 -10.02
C PHE A 65 -3.61 14.69 -11.41
N SER A 66 -4.48 13.79 -11.85
CA SER A 66 -5.41 14.00 -12.96
C SER A 66 -6.83 14.12 -12.41
N GLU A 67 -7.80 14.56 -13.22
CA GLU A 67 -9.15 14.94 -12.75
C GLU A 67 -9.84 13.87 -11.87
N LYS A 68 -9.58 12.58 -12.12
CA LYS A 68 -10.22 11.47 -11.39
C LYS A 68 -9.25 10.38 -10.94
N VAL A 69 -7.96 10.51 -11.25
CA VAL A 69 -6.97 9.46 -11.04
C VAL A 69 -5.72 10.07 -10.43
N VAL A 70 -5.25 9.46 -9.35
CA VAL A 70 -3.96 9.77 -8.74
C VAL A 70 -3.01 8.62 -9.08
N SER A 71 -1.95 8.93 -9.83
CA SER A 71 -0.93 7.94 -10.19
C SER A 71 0.29 8.11 -9.29
N PHE A 72 0.67 7.03 -8.59
CA PHE A 72 1.90 6.95 -7.81
C PHE A 72 3.07 6.61 -8.75
N PHE A 73 4.03 7.51 -8.90
CA PHE A 73 5.29 7.19 -9.56
C PHE A 73 6.21 6.51 -8.55
N ALA A 74 6.04 5.20 -8.36
CA ALA A 74 7.04 4.42 -7.65
C ALA A 74 8.33 4.42 -8.47
N GLU A 75 9.44 4.88 -7.88
CA GLU A 75 10.78 5.00 -8.52
C GLU A 75 11.28 3.71 -9.20
N LEU A 76 10.69 2.54 -8.91
CA LEU A 76 10.97 1.29 -9.62
C LEU A 76 10.69 1.37 -11.13
N VAL A 77 9.68 2.14 -11.55
CA VAL A 77 9.39 2.35 -12.98
C VAL A 77 10.36 3.35 -13.62
N ALA A 78 10.95 4.26 -12.83
CA ALA A 78 11.92 5.23 -13.32
C ALA A 78 13.27 4.57 -13.70
N SER A 79 13.65 3.48 -13.01
CA SER A 79 14.83 2.69 -13.40
C SER A 79 14.59 1.94 -14.72
N VAL A 80 13.44 1.25 -14.85
CA VAL A 80 13.09 0.50 -16.07
C VAL A 80 12.85 1.43 -17.27
N ALA A 81 12.28 2.62 -17.05
CA ALA A 81 12.06 3.61 -18.10
C ALA A 81 13.33 4.38 -18.51
N LYS A 82 14.36 4.41 -17.65
CA LYS A 82 15.70 4.92 -18.00
C LYS A 82 16.51 3.90 -18.82
N GLU A 83 16.27 2.61 -18.60
CA GLU A 83 16.93 1.51 -19.32
C GLU A 83 16.32 1.24 -20.71
N LEU A 84 15.14 1.79 -20.99
CA LEU A 84 14.44 1.73 -22.28
C LEU A 84 14.71 2.95 -23.18
N LYS A 85 15.83 3.67 -22.98
CA LYS A 85 16.31 4.71 -23.89
C LYS A 85 17.63 4.34 -24.53
#